data_AF-A0A229S598-F1
#
_entry.id   AF-A0A229S598-F1
#
_cell.length_a   1.000
_cell.length_b   1.000
_cell.length_c   1.000
_cell.angle_alpha   90.00
_cell.angle_beta   90.00
_cell.angle_gamma   90.00
#
_symmetry.space_group_name_H-M   'P 1'
#
loop_
_entity.id
_entity.type
_entity.pdbx_description
1 polymer ?
#
loop_
_entity_poly.entity_id
_entity_poly.type
_entity_poly.pdbx_seq_one_letter_code
_entity_poly.pdbx_strand_id
1 'polypeptide(L)'
;MADFDRRTALKGGLTVSAVGLLGTTTISAAVAATGAVQEPTIHDTAAWGARPPNGAIEVQNHKPTYIVVHHTVDPGNVTDYTLEHAYWASRSIQNFHMDTRGWVDSGQQFTNSRGGHITEGRHRSLEILRGGTQHVLGANVGNNNSTCIGIENEGLYSKEDVTPALWDSLVKMVAYIASQYGISPEFIKGHRDFNSTECPGTVLYDRLPELRTAVGKLLGSASPKADLPEWPLLKPGDAGPRVRVAQELLRTRGFAVPVDGVFGQSTKDAVAAVAARNGLERDACGATMATDETGFLGSDVWPLIVGPGTDLRALKARLAG
;
A
#
# COMPACT_ATOMS: atom_id res chain seq x y z
N MET A 1 -0.05 62.83 53.53
CA MET A 1 -0.71 64.14 53.32
C MET A 1 0.00 64.79 52.15
N ALA A 2 -0.61 65.30 51.09
CA ALA A 2 -1.94 65.24 50.50
C ALA A 2 -1.70 65.71 49.04
N ASP A 3 -2.61 65.34 48.15
CA ASP A 3 -2.60 65.59 46.70
C ASP A 3 -2.74 67.09 46.30
N PHE A 4 -2.72 67.37 44.99
CA PHE A 4 -2.91 68.63 44.20
C PHE A 4 -1.63 69.13 43.48
N ASP A 5 -1.59 69.56 42.20
CA ASP A 5 -2.60 69.91 41.19
C ASP A 5 -1.94 70.01 39.77
N ARG A 6 -2.80 70.15 38.75
CA ARG A 6 -2.65 70.27 37.29
C ARG A 6 -2.03 71.59 36.76
N ARG A 7 -1.44 71.54 35.54
CA ARG A 7 -1.64 72.43 34.34
C ARG A 7 -0.43 72.32 33.38
N THR A 8 -0.56 71.78 32.17
CA THR A 8 -0.97 72.40 30.87
C THR A 8 0.15 73.08 30.06
N ALA A 9 0.36 72.51 28.86
CA ALA A 9 0.84 73.08 27.58
C ALA A 9 2.35 73.36 27.34
N LEU A 10 2.89 72.68 26.32
CA LEU A 10 3.78 73.32 25.34
C LEU A 10 3.59 72.72 23.94
N LYS A 11 3.62 73.64 22.96
CA LYS A 11 3.35 73.47 21.53
C LYS A 11 4.57 72.94 20.78
N GLY A 12 4.30 72.11 19.77
CA GLY A 12 4.77 72.29 18.39
C GLY A 12 6.20 71.89 18.01
N GLY A 13 6.31 71.13 16.93
CA GLY A 13 7.53 71.04 16.13
C GLY A 13 7.80 69.65 15.55
N LEU A 14 7.29 69.38 14.36
CA LEU A 14 7.63 68.21 13.55
C LEU A 14 8.99 68.44 12.88
N THR A 15 9.99 67.61 13.16
CA THR A 15 11.09 67.34 12.22
C THR A 15 11.52 65.88 12.34
N VAL A 16 11.33 65.17 11.23
CA VAL A 16 11.64 63.75 11.02
C VAL A 16 13.15 63.56 11.00
N SER A 17 13.66 62.59 11.74
CA SER A 17 14.99 62.02 11.54
C SER A 17 14.93 60.51 11.82
N ALA A 18 15.44 59.75 10.86
CA ALA A 18 15.21 58.33 10.64
C ALA A 18 15.50 57.45 11.86
N VAL A 19 14.48 56.72 12.31
CA VAL A 19 14.64 55.57 13.22
C VAL A 19 14.70 54.32 12.36
N GLY A 20 15.81 53.59 12.46
CA GLY A 20 15.98 52.29 11.81
C GLY A 20 14.86 51.34 12.23
N LEU A 21 14.06 50.89 11.26
CA LEU A 21 13.17 49.75 11.46
C LEU A 21 14.03 48.50 11.65
N LEU A 22 14.10 48.02 12.89
CA LEU A 22 14.30 46.60 13.16
C LEU A 22 13.05 45.88 12.63
N GLY A 23 13.08 45.55 11.34
CA GLY A 23 12.11 44.65 10.74
C GLY A 23 12.35 43.25 11.28
N THR A 24 11.63 42.87 12.34
CA THR A 24 11.46 41.46 12.67
C THR A 24 10.58 40.85 11.59
N THR A 25 11.21 40.32 10.55
CA THR A 25 10.56 39.39 9.63
C THR A 25 10.23 38.13 10.43
N THR A 26 9.04 38.11 11.03
CA THR A 26 8.41 36.84 11.38
C THR A 26 8.13 36.14 10.05
N ILE A 27 9.07 35.31 9.60
CA ILE A 27 8.79 34.26 8.64
C ILE A 27 7.81 33.34 9.37
N SER A 28 6.53 33.66 9.30
CA SER A 28 5.51 32.64 9.47
C SER A 28 5.78 31.67 8.34
N ALA A 29 6.41 30.54 8.66
CA ALA A 29 6.30 29.36 7.86
C ALA A 29 4.80 29.06 7.83
N ALA A 30 4.12 29.53 6.78
CA ALA A 30 2.81 29.04 6.44
C ALA A 30 3.01 27.54 6.20
N VAL A 31 2.73 26.74 7.21
CA VAL A 31 2.38 25.34 7.00
C VAL A 31 1.17 25.44 6.08
N ALA A 32 1.40 25.20 4.78
CA ALA A 32 0.31 25.06 3.85
C ALA A 32 -0.59 24.00 4.45
N ALA A 33 -1.81 24.39 4.86
CA ALA A 33 -2.84 23.43 5.13
C ALA A 33 -3.01 22.69 3.80
N THR A 34 -2.47 21.47 3.73
CA THR A 34 -2.76 20.54 2.66
C THR A 34 -4.28 20.46 2.62
N GLY A 35 -4.91 20.98 1.56
CA GLY A 35 -6.35 20.91 1.42
C GLY A 35 -6.74 19.44 1.57
N ALA A 36 -7.61 19.13 2.53
CA ALA A 36 -8.02 17.75 2.77
C ALA A 36 -8.55 17.16 1.47
N VAL A 37 -7.97 16.04 1.02
CA VAL A 37 -8.49 15.35 -0.16
C VAL A 37 -9.93 14.96 0.11
N GLN A 38 -10.83 15.28 -0.82
CA GLN A 38 -12.24 14.97 -0.69
C GLN A 38 -12.45 13.45 -0.57
N GLU A 39 -13.25 13.03 0.41
CA GLU A 39 -13.67 11.63 0.54
C GLU A 39 -14.42 11.20 -0.74
N PRO A 40 -13.99 10.13 -1.45
CA PRO A 40 -14.75 9.58 -2.55
C PRO A 40 -16.03 8.90 -2.03
N THR A 41 -16.99 8.61 -2.90
CA THR A 41 -18.14 7.79 -2.51
C THR A 41 -17.64 6.40 -2.07
N ILE A 42 -17.89 6.05 -0.81
CA ILE A 42 -17.58 4.74 -0.23
C ILE A 42 -18.88 4.17 0.34
N HIS A 43 -19.24 2.97 -0.09
CA HIS A 43 -20.40 2.24 0.41
C HIS A 43 -19.98 1.41 1.63
N ASP A 44 -20.50 1.75 2.81
CA ASP A 44 -20.19 1.06 4.06
C ASP A 44 -20.73 -0.39 4.09
N THR A 45 -20.36 -1.15 5.12
CA THR A 45 -20.80 -2.54 5.26
C THR A 45 -22.32 -2.72 5.31
N ALA A 46 -23.06 -1.72 5.79
CA ALA A 46 -24.51 -1.77 5.79
C ALA A 46 -25.09 -1.60 4.38
N ALA A 47 -24.53 -0.69 3.57
CA ALA A 47 -25.01 -0.37 2.23
C ALA A 47 -24.97 -1.56 1.26
N TRP A 48 -23.94 -2.40 1.33
CA TRP A 48 -23.82 -3.59 0.48
C TRP A 48 -24.37 -4.88 1.13
N GLY A 49 -24.90 -4.78 2.35
CA GLY A 49 -25.52 -5.90 3.06
C GLY A 49 -24.52 -6.93 3.57
N ALA A 50 -23.45 -6.46 4.22
CA ALA A 50 -22.49 -7.33 4.88
C ALA A 50 -23.14 -8.20 5.95
N ARG A 51 -22.69 -9.44 6.05
CA ARG A 51 -23.02 -10.25 7.22
C ARG A 51 -22.16 -9.80 8.41
N PRO A 52 -22.62 -10.01 9.66
CA PRO A 52 -21.83 -9.65 10.84
C PRO A 52 -20.47 -10.36 10.87
N PRO A 53 -19.42 -9.71 11.40
CA PRO A 53 -18.12 -10.37 11.59
C PRO A 53 -18.23 -11.51 12.62
N ASN A 54 -17.42 -12.56 12.45
CA ASN A 54 -17.38 -13.74 13.33
C ASN A 54 -16.45 -13.54 14.55
N GLY A 55 -16.31 -12.29 15.01
CA GLY A 55 -15.43 -11.93 16.11
C GLY A 55 -15.21 -10.43 16.20
N ALA A 56 -14.40 -10.01 17.18
CA ALA A 56 -14.07 -8.61 17.37
C ALA A 56 -13.18 -8.08 16.22
N ILE A 57 -13.53 -6.92 15.71
CA ILE A 57 -12.67 -6.17 14.80
C ILE A 57 -11.59 -5.45 15.61
N GLU A 58 -10.34 -5.84 15.41
CA GLU A 58 -9.20 -5.24 16.07
C GLU A 58 -8.81 -3.92 15.41
N VAL A 59 -8.64 -2.88 16.24
CA VAL A 59 -8.20 -1.54 15.82
C VAL A 59 -6.84 -1.27 16.44
N GLN A 60 -5.85 -0.99 15.60
CA GLN A 60 -4.51 -0.62 16.02
C GLN A 60 -4.50 0.82 16.53
N ASN A 61 -3.82 1.06 17.64
CA ASN A 61 -3.68 2.40 18.22
C ASN A 61 -2.60 3.26 17.55
N HIS A 62 -2.46 3.10 16.23
CA HIS A 62 -1.57 3.87 15.38
C HIS A 62 -2.04 3.83 13.93
N LYS A 63 -1.49 4.72 13.11
CA LYS A 63 -1.75 4.77 11.67
C LYS A 63 -1.06 3.63 10.93
N PRO A 64 -1.55 3.21 9.75
CA PRO A 64 -0.79 2.31 8.91
C PRO A 64 0.40 3.05 8.29
N THR A 65 1.45 2.31 7.97
CA THR A 65 2.64 2.83 7.27
C THR A 65 2.44 2.75 5.76
N TYR A 66 1.80 1.68 5.28
CA TYR A 66 1.70 1.37 3.86
C TYR A 66 0.25 1.29 3.38
N ILE A 67 0.01 1.74 2.16
CA ILE A 67 -1.21 1.46 1.40
C ILE A 67 -0.88 0.34 0.42
N VAL A 68 -1.58 -0.79 0.51
CA VAL A 68 -1.27 -1.98 -0.28
C VAL A 68 -2.36 -2.25 -1.32
N VAL A 69 -1.95 -2.30 -2.59
CA VAL A 69 -2.81 -2.57 -3.73
C VAL A 69 -2.82 -4.08 -3.98
N HIS A 70 -4.03 -4.63 -4.02
CA HIS A 70 -4.29 -6.04 -4.32
C HIS A 70 -5.18 -6.21 -5.54
N HIS A 71 -5.26 -7.44 -6.04
CA HIS A 71 -6.25 -7.88 -7.02
C HIS A 71 -7.08 -9.05 -6.44
N THR A 72 -8.35 -9.19 -6.84
CA THR A 72 -9.20 -10.26 -6.26
C THR A 72 -9.01 -11.62 -6.92
N VAL A 73 -8.55 -11.64 -8.17
CA VAL A 73 -8.47 -12.81 -9.09
C VAL A 73 -9.82 -13.36 -9.51
N ASP A 74 -10.68 -13.73 -8.56
CA ASP A 74 -12.05 -14.19 -8.81
C ASP A 74 -13.03 -13.01 -8.62
N PRO A 75 -14.12 -12.89 -9.42
CA PRO A 75 -14.58 -13.75 -10.53
C PRO A 75 -13.84 -13.52 -11.87
N GLY A 76 -12.70 -12.84 -11.86
CA GLY A 76 -11.96 -12.46 -13.06
C GLY A 76 -12.33 -11.07 -13.58
N ASN A 77 -12.00 -10.80 -14.83
CA ASN A 77 -12.16 -9.48 -15.44
C ASN A 77 -13.58 -9.27 -16.00
N VAL A 78 -14.57 -9.19 -15.11
CA VAL A 78 -16.00 -9.01 -15.46
C VAL A 78 -16.28 -7.72 -16.26
N THR A 79 -17.41 -7.69 -16.96
CA THR A 79 -17.90 -6.53 -17.70
C THR A 79 -19.20 -5.94 -17.14
N ASP A 80 -19.73 -6.51 -16.05
CA ASP A 80 -20.80 -5.89 -15.27
C ASP A 80 -20.20 -4.82 -14.33
N TYR A 81 -20.44 -3.56 -14.67
CA TYR A 81 -19.90 -2.40 -13.95
C TYR A 81 -20.93 -1.74 -13.03
N THR A 82 -22.02 -2.44 -12.74
CA THR A 82 -23.09 -1.91 -11.89
C THR A 82 -22.68 -1.86 -10.42
N LEU A 83 -23.35 -0.99 -9.66
CA LEU A 83 -23.20 -0.95 -8.20
C LEU A 83 -23.68 -2.25 -7.55
N GLU A 84 -24.73 -2.88 -8.10
CA GLU A 84 -25.25 -4.15 -7.62
C GLU A 84 -24.19 -5.27 -7.72
N HIS A 85 -23.44 -5.31 -8.83
CA HIS A 85 -22.32 -6.22 -9.00
C HIS A 85 -21.20 -5.94 -7.99
N ALA A 86 -20.85 -4.68 -7.74
CA ALA A 86 -19.86 -4.32 -6.72
C ALA A 86 -20.26 -4.80 -5.31
N TYR A 87 -21.55 -4.72 -4.97
CA TYR A 87 -22.07 -5.26 -3.73
C TYR A 87 -22.02 -6.79 -3.70
N TRP A 88 -22.32 -7.45 -4.83
CA TRP A 88 -22.18 -8.89 -4.95
C TRP A 88 -20.73 -9.34 -4.75
N ALA A 89 -19.77 -8.66 -5.37
CA ALA A 89 -18.35 -8.95 -5.23
C ALA A 89 -17.89 -8.83 -3.77
N SER A 90 -18.34 -7.77 -3.07
CA SER A 90 -18.04 -7.56 -1.65
C SER A 90 -18.55 -8.70 -0.77
N ARG A 91 -19.80 -9.16 -0.99
CA ARG A 91 -20.37 -10.33 -0.29
C ARG A 91 -19.63 -11.63 -0.62
N SER A 92 -19.27 -11.83 -1.90
CA SER A 92 -18.54 -13.01 -2.35
C SER A 92 -17.18 -13.12 -1.64
N ILE A 93 -16.42 -12.02 -1.63
CA ILE A 93 -15.13 -11.93 -0.95
C ILE A 93 -15.28 -12.16 0.56
N GLN A 94 -16.27 -11.52 1.20
CA GLN A 94 -16.52 -11.69 2.64
C GLN A 94 -16.84 -13.16 2.99
N ASN A 95 -17.74 -13.79 2.24
CA ASN A 95 -18.10 -15.19 2.46
C ASN A 95 -16.89 -16.11 2.29
N PHE A 96 -16.12 -15.95 1.21
CA PHE A 96 -14.93 -16.76 0.99
C PHE A 96 -13.90 -16.61 2.12
N HIS A 97 -13.63 -15.37 2.55
CA HIS A 97 -12.67 -15.10 3.64
C HIS A 97 -13.11 -15.71 4.97
N MET A 98 -14.39 -15.60 5.32
CA MET A 98 -14.88 -16.11 6.59
C MET A 98 -15.15 -17.62 6.56
N ASP A 99 -15.75 -18.15 5.49
CA ASP A 99 -16.18 -19.55 5.41
C ASP A 99 -15.02 -20.49 5.05
N THR A 100 -14.11 -20.05 4.18
CA THR A 100 -13.00 -20.89 3.69
C THR A 100 -11.70 -20.61 4.43
N ARG A 101 -11.40 -19.35 4.77
CA ARG A 101 -10.15 -18.99 5.47
C ARG A 101 -10.31 -18.84 6.98
N GLY A 102 -11.53 -18.90 7.50
CA GLY A 102 -11.81 -18.77 8.93
C GLY A 102 -11.50 -17.39 9.50
N TRP A 103 -11.38 -16.37 8.65
CA TRP A 103 -11.13 -15.01 9.10
C TRP A 103 -12.37 -14.42 9.79
N VAL A 104 -12.15 -13.46 10.69
CA VAL A 104 -13.24 -12.76 11.39
C VAL A 104 -14.16 -12.01 10.42
N ASP A 105 -13.62 -11.56 9.29
CA ASP A 105 -14.32 -10.76 8.27
C ASP A 105 -13.51 -10.78 6.96
N SER A 106 -13.87 -9.94 5.99
CA SER A 106 -13.02 -9.62 4.84
C SER A 106 -11.58 -9.28 5.27
N GLY A 107 -10.57 -9.81 4.57
CA GLY A 107 -9.16 -9.58 4.92
C GLY A 107 -8.73 -8.12 4.71
N GLN A 108 -9.27 -7.49 3.67
CA GLN A 108 -8.99 -6.12 3.27
C GLN A 108 -9.94 -5.09 3.86
N GLN A 109 -9.44 -3.87 4.02
CA GLN A 109 -10.22 -2.75 4.52
C GLN A 109 -11.17 -2.19 3.45
N PHE A 110 -10.78 -2.18 2.18
CA PHE A 110 -11.61 -1.66 1.08
C PHE A 110 -11.54 -2.52 -0.18
N THR A 111 -12.61 -2.49 -0.96
CA THR A 111 -12.69 -3.13 -2.28
C THR A 111 -13.08 -2.11 -3.34
N ASN A 112 -12.50 -2.24 -4.53
CA ASN A 112 -12.79 -1.42 -5.70
C ASN A 112 -13.23 -2.31 -6.86
N SER A 113 -14.49 -2.18 -7.29
CA SER A 113 -15.02 -2.96 -8.42
C SER A 113 -14.46 -2.48 -9.76
N ARG A 114 -14.60 -3.29 -10.81
CA ARG A 114 -14.25 -2.88 -12.18
C ARG A 114 -15.09 -1.70 -12.69
N GLY A 115 -16.24 -1.44 -12.08
CA GLY A 115 -17.05 -0.24 -12.33
C GLY A 115 -16.60 1.01 -11.59
N GLY A 116 -15.58 0.92 -10.72
CA GLY A 116 -15.08 2.03 -9.93
C GLY A 116 -15.92 2.37 -8.69
N HIS A 117 -16.69 1.41 -8.19
CA HIS A 117 -17.46 1.55 -6.95
C HIS A 117 -16.63 1.05 -5.78
N ILE A 118 -16.39 1.92 -4.80
CA ILE A 118 -15.62 1.60 -3.58
C ILE A 118 -16.57 1.10 -2.50
N THR A 119 -16.26 -0.04 -1.90
CA THR A 119 -16.96 -0.57 -0.72
C THR A 119 -16.00 -0.71 0.47
N GLU A 120 -16.52 -0.52 1.67
CA GLU A 120 -15.87 -0.94 2.91
C GLU A 120 -15.85 -2.46 2.97
N GLY A 121 -14.67 -3.07 3.01
CA GLY A 121 -14.51 -4.52 3.07
C GLY A 121 -14.65 -5.03 4.50
N ARG A 122 -13.64 -4.76 5.32
CA ARG A 122 -13.59 -5.13 6.73
C ARG A 122 -14.34 -4.09 7.57
N HIS A 123 -15.26 -4.55 8.41
CA HIS A 123 -16.07 -3.69 9.27
C HIS A 123 -15.22 -2.67 10.04
N ARG A 124 -15.78 -1.48 10.26
CA ARG A 124 -15.18 -0.32 10.95
C ARG A 124 -14.04 0.36 10.19
N SER A 125 -13.60 -0.15 9.04
CA SER A 125 -12.50 0.47 8.29
C SER A 125 -12.83 1.89 7.85
N LEU A 126 -14.07 2.17 7.43
CA LEU A 126 -14.47 3.51 7.00
C LEU A 126 -14.59 4.47 8.19
N GLU A 127 -15.22 4.02 9.29
CA GLU A 127 -15.31 4.75 10.56
C GLU A 127 -13.91 5.18 11.04
N ILE A 128 -12.99 4.22 11.11
CA ILE A 128 -11.64 4.44 11.63
C ILE A 128 -10.79 5.29 10.67
N LEU A 129 -10.92 5.09 9.36
CA LEU A 129 -10.25 5.93 8.35
C LEU A 129 -10.62 7.40 8.49
N ARG A 130 -11.91 7.71 8.69
CA ARG A 130 -12.38 9.09 8.92
C ARG A 130 -11.81 9.72 10.19
N GLY A 131 -11.38 8.90 11.16
CA GLY A 131 -10.70 9.36 12.37
C GLY A 131 -9.21 9.70 12.15
N GLY A 132 -8.55 9.07 11.17
CA GLY A 132 -7.19 9.43 10.71
C GLY A 132 -6.03 9.16 11.69
N THR A 133 -6.29 8.58 12.87
CA THR A 133 -5.29 8.32 13.92
C THR A 133 -5.01 6.85 14.21
N GLN A 134 -5.91 5.96 13.78
CA GLN A 134 -5.91 4.52 14.02
C GLN A 134 -6.18 3.79 12.71
N HIS A 135 -5.98 2.48 12.65
CA HIS A 135 -6.45 1.66 11.53
C HIS A 135 -6.97 0.29 11.99
N VAL A 136 -7.86 -0.30 11.19
CA VAL A 136 -8.32 -1.68 11.41
C VAL A 136 -7.24 -2.66 10.98
N LEU A 137 -6.93 -3.63 11.84
CA LEU A 137 -6.00 -4.72 11.50
C LEU A 137 -6.58 -5.60 10.39
N GLY A 138 -5.85 -5.72 9.28
CA GLY A 138 -6.22 -6.56 8.15
C GLY A 138 -5.87 -8.04 8.34
N ALA A 139 -6.10 -8.82 7.28
CA ALA A 139 -5.58 -10.19 7.11
C ALA A 139 -5.03 -10.42 5.68
N ASN A 140 -4.78 -9.33 4.95
CA ASN A 140 -4.49 -9.31 3.51
C ASN A 140 -3.00 -9.29 3.18
N VAL A 141 -2.10 -8.94 4.12
CA VAL A 141 -0.65 -8.92 3.93
C VAL A 141 0.03 -9.75 5.03
N GLY A 142 0.42 -10.98 4.70
CA GLY A 142 1.00 -11.92 5.66
C GLY A 142 2.16 -11.32 6.45
N ASN A 143 2.11 -11.42 7.78
CA ASN A 143 3.10 -10.87 8.74
C ASN A 143 3.27 -9.34 8.74
N ASN A 144 2.50 -8.59 7.94
CA ASN A 144 2.63 -7.12 7.82
C ASN A 144 1.31 -6.38 8.08
N ASN A 145 0.21 -7.09 8.36
CA ASN A 145 -1.13 -6.54 8.55
C ASN A 145 -1.21 -5.36 9.54
N SER A 146 -0.40 -5.35 10.60
CA SER A 146 -0.38 -4.27 11.59
C SER A 146 0.17 -2.95 11.04
N THR A 147 0.77 -2.95 9.85
CA THR A 147 1.35 -1.75 9.22
C THR A 147 0.67 -1.38 7.91
N CYS A 148 -0.32 -2.15 7.48
CA CYS A 148 -0.88 -2.08 6.14
C CYS A 148 -2.37 -1.80 6.17
N ILE A 149 -2.79 -0.92 5.26
CA ILE A 149 -4.19 -0.80 4.83
C ILE A 149 -4.28 -1.25 3.38
N GLY A 150 -5.12 -2.25 3.10
CA GLY A 150 -5.19 -2.87 1.78
C GLY A 150 -6.48 -2.57 1.04
N ILE A 151 -6.35 -2.49 -0.29
CA ILE A 151 -7.44 -2.27 -1.24
C ILE A 151 -7.44 -3.42 -2.25
N GLU A 152 -8.51 -4.21 -2.27
CA GLU A 152 -8.73 -5.27 -3.26
C GLU A 152 -9.36 -4.69 -4.53
N ASN A 153 -8.67 -4.77 -5.67
CA ASN A 153 -9.18 -4.32 -6.96
C ASN A 153 -9.73 -5.52 -7.74
N GLU A 154 -11.00 -5.48 -8.10
CA GLU A 154 -11.70 -6.62 -8.67
C GLU A 154 -11.11 -7.07 -10.01
N GLY A 155 -10.62 -8.31 -10.06
CA GLY A 155 -10.20 -8.99 -11.27
C GLY A 155 -8.78 -9.52 -11.23
N LEU A 156 -8.27 -9.92 -12.40
CA LEU A 156 -6.95 -10.53 -12.58
C LEU A 156 -6.09 -9.67 -13.52
N TYR A 157 -5.08 -9.00 -12.97
CA TYR A 157 -4.25 -8.04 -13.71
C TYR A 157 -2.85 -8.53 -14.01
N SER A 158 -2.68 -9.84 -14.21
CA SER A 158 -1.40 -10.39 -14.66
C SER A 158 -1.14 -10.15 -16.16
N LYS A 159 -2.20 -9.85 -16.94
CA LYS A 159 -2.14 -9.65 -18.40
C LYS A 159 -3.09 -8.56 -18.90
N GLU A 160 -4.25 -8.42 -18.27
CA GLU A 160 -5.23 -7.39 -18.58
C GLU A 160 -4.94 -6.12 -17.77
N ASP A 161 -5.28 -4.95 -18.32
CA ASP A 161 -5.24 -3.69 -17.58
C ASP A 161 -6.53 -3.48 -16.75
N VAL A 162 -6.45 -2.59 -15.76
CA VAL A 162 -7.64 -2.10 -15.05
C VAL A 162 -8.51 -1.25 -15.97
N THR A 163 -9.81 -1.21 -15.69
CA THR A 163 -10.71 -0.30 -16.41
C THR A 163 -10.39 1.16 -16.03
N PRO A 164 -10.70 2.14 -16.90
CA PRO A 164 -10.55 3.54 -16.54
C PRO A 164 -11.32 3.94 -15.27
N ALA A 165 -12.53 3.41 -15.07
CA ALA A 165 -13.34 3.71 -13.89
C ALA A 165 -12.72 3.17 -12.59
N LEU A 166 -12.18 1.94 -12.62
CA LEU A 166 -11.45 1.38 -11.48
C LEU A 166 -10.17 2.16 -11.21
N TRP A 167 -9.41 2.54 -12.25
CA TRP A 167 -8.22 3.35 -12.08
C TRP A 167 -8.52 4.71 -11.42
N ASP A 168 -9.51 5.44 -11.93
CA ASP A 168 -9.88 6.76 -11.41
C ASP A 168 -10.35 6.71 -9.96
N SER A 169 -11.12 5.68 -9.60
CA SER A 169 -11.57 5.46 -8.23
C SER A 169 -10.44 5.01 -7.30
N LEU A 170 -9.52 4.17 -7.78
CA LEU A 170 -8.32 3.76 -7.03
C LEU A 170 -7.44 4.98 -6.70
N VAL A 171 -7.18 5.84 -7.67
CA VAL A 171 -6.40 7.08 -7.46
C VAL A 171 -7.05 7.95 -6.38
N LYS A 172 -8.37 8.17 -6.44
CA LYS A 172 -9.10 8.96 -5.45
C LYS A 172 -9.07 8.32 -4.06
N MET A 173 -9.30 7.01 -3.98
CA MET A 173 -9.31 6.28 -2.71
C MET A 173 -7.94 6.29 -2.04
N VAL A 174 -6.87 6.02 -2.80
CA VAL A 174 -5.51 6.03 -2.27
C VAL A 174 -5.10 7.44 -1.85
N ALA A 175 -5.47 8.48 -2.61
CA ALA A 175 -5.21 9.87 -2.23
C ALA A 175 -5.95 10.26 -0.94
N TYR A 176 -7.20 9.81 -0.78
CA TYR A 176 -7.96 10.04 0.45
C TYR A 176 -7.30 9.36 1.66
N ILE A 177 -6.98 8.07 1.56
CA ILE A 177 -6.28 7.33 2.61
C ILE A 177 -4.94 8.00 2.96
N ALA A 178 -4.16 8.35 1.95
CA ALA A 178 -2.88 9.02 2.12
C ALA A 178 -3.02 10.37 2.83
N SER A 179 -4.03 11.16 2.46
CA SER A 179 -4.34 12.44 3.11
C SER A 179 -4.78 12.27 4.57
N GLN A 180 -5.60 11.28 4.89
CA GLN A 180 -6.08 11.03 6.26
C GLN A 180 -4.94 10.62 7.19
N TYR A 181 -4.07 9.72 6.72
CA TYR A 181 -3.00 9.19 7.55
C TYR A 181 -1.69 9.98 7.46
N GLY A 182 -1.51 10.82 6.45
CA GLY A 182 -0.24 11.50 6.17
C GLY A 182 0.79 10.56 5.56
N ILE A 183 0.35 9.61 4.74
CA ILE A 183 1.22 8.64 4.07
C ILE A 183 1.72 9.25 2.77
N SER A 184 3.04 9.28 2.59
CA SER A 184 3.64 9.79 1.36
C SER A 184 3.53 8.77 0.22
N PRO A 185 3.40 9.19 -1.06
CA PRO A 185 3.12 8.25 -2.16
C PRO A 185 4.14 7.12 -2.35
N GLU A 186 5.40 7.26 -1.93
CA GLU A 186 6.40 6.17 -1.99
C GLU A 186 6.03 4.93 -1.15
N PHE A 187 5.15 5.10 -0.16
CA PHE A 187 4.62 4.04 0.69
C PHE A 187 3.36 3.36 0.11
N ILE A 188 2.97 3.69 -1.11
CA ILE A 188 1.98 2.92 -1.88
C ILE A 188 2.71 1.73 -2.51
N LYS A 189 2.31 0.52 -2.13
CA LYS A 189 2.98 -0.75 -2.46
C LYS A 189 1.99 -1.74 -3.07
N GLY A 190 2.50 -2.76 -3.75
CA GLY A 190 1.72 -3.95 -4.12
C GLY A 190 1.91 -5.05 -3.08
N HIS A 191 1.00 -6.03 -3.03
CA HIS A 191 1.15 -7.14 -2.09
C HIS A 191 2.50 -7.86 -2.22
N ARG A 192 2.97 -8.06 -3.45
CA ARG A 192 4.29 -8.66 -3.75
C ARG A 192 5.51 -7.90 -3.22
N ASP A 193 5.36 -6.66 -2.76
CA ASP A 193 6.43 -5.93 -2.06
C ASP A 193 6.68 -6.47 -0.64
N PHE A 194 5.79 -7.32 -0.11
CA PHE A 194 5.89 -7.90 1.23
C PHE A 194 5.99 -9.42 1.22
N ASN A 195 5.26 -10.09 0.32
CA ASN A 195 5.13 -11.55 0.29
C ASN A 195 5.45 -12.12 -1.10
N SER A 196 5.82 -13.41 -1.16
CA SER A 196 6.03 -14.15 -2.41
C SER A 196 4.71 -14.49 -3.12
N THR A 197 4.11 -13.51 -3.79
CA THR A 197 2.82 -13.64 -4.49
C THR A 197 2.80 -12.90 -5.84
N GLU A 198 1.98 -13.33 -6.80
CA GLU A 198 1.66 -12.56 -8.00
C GLU A 198 0.84 -11.31 -7.68
N CYS A 199 0.14 -11.21 -6.56
CA CYS A 199 -0.73 -10.07 -6.31
C CYS A 199 0.05 -8.73 -6.29
N PRO A 200 -0.42 -7.65 -6.97
CA PRO A 200 -1.71 -7.43 -7.63
C PRO A 200 -1.78 -7.79 -9.14
N GLY A 201 -0.88 -8.64 -9.62
CA GLY A 201 -0.66 -8.95 -11.03
C GLY A 201 0.34 -7.99 -11.67
N THR A 202 1.10 -8.48 -12.65
CA THR A 202 2.19 -7.71 -13.27
C THR A 202 1.73 -6.38 -13.88
N VAL A 203 0.59 -6.35 -14.59
CA VAL A 203 0.12 -5.11 -15.25
C VAL A 203 -0.22 -4.03 -14.22
N LEU A 204 -1.00 -4.37 -13.18
CA LEU A 204 -1.34 -3.38 -12.15
C LEU A 204 -0.13 -3.01 -11.28
N TYR A 205 0.77 -3.96 -11.00
CA TYR A 205 2.00 -3.70 -10.25
C TYR A 205 2.94 -2.73 -10.99
N ASP A 206 3.12 -2.90 -12.30
CA ASP A 206 3.96 -2.04 -13.13
C ASP A 206 3.39 -0.60 -13.25
N ARG A 207 2.09 -0.43 -12.96
CA ARG A 207 1.42 0.88 -12.91
C ARG A 207 1.51 1.58 -11.55
N LEU A 208 2.08 0.96 -10.51
CA LEU A 208 2.23 1.62 -9.21
C LEU A 208 2.98 2.97 -9.28
N PRO A 209 4.06 3.15 -10.07
CA PRO A 209 4.69 4.47 -10.23
C PRO A 209 3.74 5.54 -10.80
N GLU A 210 2.84 5.15 -11.71
CA GLU A 210 1.79 6.03 -12.26
C GLU A 210 0.79 6.41 -11.16
N LEU A 211 0.33 5.44 -10.36
CA LEU A 211 -0.56 5.67 -9.23
C LEU A 211 0.05 6.63 -8.21
N ARG A 212 1.31 6.43 -7.83
CA ARG A 212 2.06 7.32 -6.91
C ARG A 212 2.12 8.75 -7.44
N THR A 213 2.36 8.91 -8.73
CA THR A 213 2.38 10.22 -9.39
C THR A 213 1.00 10.88 -9.39
N ALA A 214 -0.06 10.14 -9.71
CA ALA A 214 -1.43 10.66 -9.72
C ALA A 214 -1.89 11.08 -8.32
N VAL A 215 -1.60 10.26 -7.30
CA VAL A 215 -1.88 10.56 -5.90
C VAL A 215 -1.08 11.77 -5.42
N GLY A 216 0.22 11.86 -5.72
CA GLY A 216 1.06 13.01 -5.37
C GLY A 216 0.50 14.33 -5.89
N LYS A 217 -0.04 14.35 -7.12
CA LYS A 217 -0.73 15.52 -7.69
C LYS A 217 -1.95 15.92 -6.87
N LEU A 218 -2.78 14.97 -6.43
CA LEU A 218 -3.95 15.25 -5.60
C LEU A 218 -3.59 15.72 -4.19
N LEU A 219 -2.44 15.28 -3.66
CA LEU A 219 -1.91 15.72 -2.36
C LEU A 219 -1.15 17.05 -2.43
N GLY A 220 -0.96 17.64 -3.62
CA GLY A 220 -0.11 18.82 -3.81
C GLY A 220 1.37 18.59 -3.47
N SER A 221 1.81 17.33 -3.46
CA SER A 221 3.18 16.93 -3.12
C SER A 221 3.99 16.68 -4.39
N ALA A 222 5.29 17.01 -4.36
CA ALA A 222 6.18 16.63 -5.45
C ALA A 222 6.21 15.10 -5.59
N SER A 223 6.08 14.59 -6.83
CA SER A 223 6.15 13.15 -7.07
C SER A 223 7.44 12.57 -6.50
N PRO A 224 7.40 11.56 -5.63
CA PRO A 224 8.61 10.87 -5.22
C PRO A 224 9.26 10.22 -6.45
N LYS A 225 10.59 10.17 -6.48
CA LYS A 225 11.30 9.32 -7.44
C LYS A 225 10.77 7.90 -7.26
N ALA A 226 10.52 7.21 -8.37
CA ALA A 226 10.15 5.81 -8.32
C ALA A 226 11.31 5.03 -7.69
N ASP A 227 11.12 4.52 -6.48
CA ASP A 227 11.97 3.46 -5.97
C ASP A 227 11.68 2.20 -6.80
N LEU A 228 12.76 1.57 -7.28
CA LEU A 228 12.71 0.24 -7.87
C LEU A 228 12.03 -0.72 -6.88
N PRO A 229 11.38 -1.81 -7.36
CA PRO A 229 10.95 -2.90 -6.48
C PRO A 229 12.10 -3.26 -5.54
N GLU A 230 11.85 -3.27 -4.23
CA GLU A 230 12.95 -3.47 -3.28
C GLU A 230 13.57 -4.85 -3.47
N TRP A 231 12.73 -5.82 -3.84
CA TRP A 231 13.08 -7.17 -4.23
C TRP A 231 12.21 -7.60 -5.43
N PRO A 232 12.80 -8.11 -6.53
CA PRO A 232 12.02 -8.58 -7.66
C PRO A 232 11.32 -9.92 -7.33
N LEU A 233 10.11 -10.13 -7.83
CA LEU A 233 9.50 -11.45 -7.80
C LEU A 233 10.12 -12.33 -8.90
N LEU A 234 10.64 -13.49 -8.52
CA LEU A 234 11.09 -14.53 -9.47
C LEU A 234 10.25 -15.80 -9.30
N LYS A 235 9.89 -16.43 -10.42
CA LYS A 235 9.00 -17.59 -10.46
C LYS A 235 9.36 -18.60 -11.54
N PRO A 236 8.83 -19.84 -11.47
CA PRO A 236 9.06 -20.84 -12.51
C PRO A 236 8.75 -20.32 -13.92
N GLY A 237 9.69 -20.55 -14.84
CA GLY A 237 9.62 -20.07 -16.22
C GLY A 237 10.37 -18.76 -16.48
N ASP A 238 10.73 -18.01 -15.43
CA ASP A 238 11.60 -16.85 -15.58
C ASP A 238 13.01 -17.28 -16.02
N ALA A 239 13.69 -16.41 -16.77
CA ALA A 239 15.08 -16.59 -17.13
C ALA A 239 15.83 -15.27 -17.17
N GLY A 240 17.15 -15.31 -16.97
CA GLY A 240 18.04 -14.17 -17.11
C GLY A 240 18.97 -13.94 -15.92
N PRO A 241 19.63 -12.77 -15.88
CA PRO A 241 20.65 -12.44 -14.87
C PRO A 241 20.11 -12.51 -13.43
N ARG A 242 18.88 -12.06 -13.19
CA ARG A 242 18.26 -12.09 -11.85
C ARG A 242 18.11 -13.50 -11.31
N VAL A 243 17.69 -14.44 -12.17
CA VAL A 243 17.59 -15.86 -11.80
C VAL A 243 18.97 -16.44 -11.51
N ARG A 244 19.98 -16.09 -12.30
CA ARG A 244 21.37 -16.50 -12.07
C ARG A 244 21.87 -16.04 -10.70
N VAL A 245 21.59 -14.78 -10.33
CA VAL A 245 21.91 -14.23 -9.00
C VAL A 245 21.21 -15.03 -7.89
N ALA A 246 19.92 -15.33 -8.04
CA ALA A 246 19.18 -16.12 -7.06
C ALA A 246 19.78 -17.53 -6.91
N GLN A 247 20.13 -18.20 -8.02
CA GLN A 247 20.75 -19.52 -8.01
C GLN A 247 22.13 -19.52 -7.35
N GLU A 248 22.94 -18.47 -7.59
CA GLU A 248 24.22 -18.28 -6.89
C GLU A 248 24.02 -18.20 -5.38
N LEU A 249 23.07 -17.35 -4.93
CA LEU A 249 22.75 -17.21 -3.51
C LEU A 249 22.21 -18.52 -2.91
N LEU A 250 21.33 -19.23 -3.59
CA LEU A 250 20.83 -20.55 -3.16
C LEU A 250 21.98 -21.57 -3.00
N ARG A 251 22.96 -21.58 -3.91
CA ARG A 251 24.17 -22.41 -3.74
C ARG A 251 24.97 -22.05 -2.51
N THR A 252 25.12 -20.75 -2.20
CA THR A 252 25.80 -20.34 -0.95
C THR A 252 25.08 -20.85 0.31
N ARG A 253 23.79 -21.18 0.20
CA ARG A 253 23.00 -21.81 1.28
C ARG A 253 22.96 -23.33 1.22
N GLY A 254 23.80 -23.94 0.37
CA GLY A 254 23.96 -25.40 0.28
C GLY A 254 22.94 -26.11 -0.60
N PHE A 255 22.13 -25.40 -1.38
CA PHE A 255 21.20 -26.03 -2.33
C PHE A 255 21.90 -26.41 -3.63
N ALA A 256 21.64 -27.63 -4.09
CA ALA A 256 22.14 -28.14 -5.37
C ALA A 256 21.22 -27.67 -6.52
N VAL A 257 21.40 -26.41 -6.94
CA VAL A 257 20.70 -25.83 -8.11
C VAL A 257 21.67 -25.56 -9.25
N PRO A 258 21.26 -25.64 -10.54
CA PRO A 258 22.07 -25.12 -11.64
C PRO A 258 22.20 -23.59 -11.51
N VAL A 259 23.29 -23.03 -12.04
CA VAL A 259 23.47 -21.57 -12.20
C VAL A 259 23.47 -21.30 -13.69
N ASP A 260 22.33 -21.54 -14.31
CA ASP A 260 22.09 -21.42 -15.75
C ASP A 260 21.25 -20.18 -16.08
N GLY A 261 20.73 -19.50 -15.06
CA GLY A 261 19.82 -18.37 -15.21
C GLY A 261 18.42 -18.78 -15.65
N VAL A 262 18.00 -20.03 -15.47
CA VAL A 262 16.65 -20.52 -15.79
C VAL A 262 15.96 -20.98 -14.51
N PHE A 263 14.79 -20.40 -14.21
CA PHE A 263 14.04 -20.72 -13.00
C PHE A 263 13.23 -22.00 -13.27
N GLY A 264 13.93 -23.13 -13.23
CA GLY A 264 13.37 -24.47 -13.39
C GLY A 264 12.92 -25.10 -12.07
N GLN A 265 12.49 -26.35 -12.15
CA GLN A 265 11.96 -27.12 -11.01
C GLN A 265 12.93 -27.17 -9.82
N SER A 266 14.22 -27.38 -10.06
CA SER A 266 15.23 -27.43 -8.97
C SER A 266 15.36 -26.10 -8.23
N THR A 267 15.19 -24.96 -8.93
CA THR A 267 15.19 -23.63 -8.29
C THR A 267 13.90 -23.44 -7.49
N LYS A 268 12.74 -23.82 -8.06
CA LYS A 268 11.43 -23.82 -7.36
C LYS A 268 11.50 -24.61 -6.05
N ASP A 269 12.02 -25.84 -6.11
CA ASP A 269 12.10 -26.74 -4.95
C ASP A 269 13.05 -26.19 -3.88
N ALA A 270 14.18 -25.60 -4.29
CA ALA A 270 15.11 -24.97 -3.36
C ALA A 270 14.47 -23.77 -2.64
N VAL A 271 13.75 -22.92 -3.36
CA VAL A 271 13.03 -21.76 -2.80
C VAL A 271 11.93 -22.22 -1.84
N ALA A 272 11.13 -23.22 -2.23
CA ALA A 272 10.11 -23.81 -1.36
C ALA A 272 10.74 -24.40 -0.08
N ALA A 273 11.90 -25.05 -0.19
CA ALA A 273 12.63 -25.57 0.96
C ALA A 273 13.19 -24.45 1.85
N VAL A 274 13.64 -23.32 1.30
CA VAL A 274 14.02 -22.14 2.10
C VAL A 274 12.82 -21.64 2.90
N ALA A 275 11.68 -21.44 2.25
CA ALA A 275 10.46 -20.99 2.91
C ALA A 275 10.05 -21.94 4.06
N ALA A 276 9.97 -23.24 3.78
CA ALA A 276 9.61 -24.25 4.77
C ALA A 276 10.59 -24.31 5.96
N ARG A 277 11.91 -24.25 5.71
CA ARG A 277 12.93 -24.28 6.78
C ARG A 277 12.87 -23.06 7.71
N ASN A 278 12.32 -21.95 7.23
CA ASN A 278 12.19 -20.71 8.00
C ASN A 278 10.75 -20.50 8.51
N GLY A 279 9.86 -21.49 8.35
CA GLY A 279 8.47 -21.39 8.81
C GLY A 279 7.66 -20.31 8.11
N LEU A 280 8.04 -19.94 6.88
CA LEU A 280 7.21 -19.05 6.07
C LEU A 280 5.95 -19.80 5.66
N GLU A 281 4.82 -19.35 6.17
CA GLU A 281 3.51 -19.86 5.74
C GLU A 281 3.26 -19.48 4.28
N ARG A 282 2.50 -20.31 3.57
CA ARG A 282 2.06 -19.98 2.22
C ARG A 282 1.16 -18.75 2.31
N ASP A 283 1.45 -17.74 1.50
CA ASP A 283 0.63 -16.55 1.43
C ASP A 283 -0.82 -16.92 1.09
N ALA A 284 -1.76 -16.37 1.85
CA ALA A 284 -3.18 -16.66 1.71
C ALA A 284 -3.87 -15.70 0.71
N CYS A 285 -3.16 -15.07 -0.23
CA CYS A 285 -3.78 -14.19 -1.22
C CYS A 285 -4.71 -14.96 -2.18
N GLY A 286 -5.72 -14.27 -2.72
CA GLY A 286 -6.56 -14.77 -3.82
C GLY A 286 -5.78 -15.13 -5.08
N ALA A 287 -4.57 -14.59 -5.28
CA ALA A 287 -3.67 -14.93 -6.39
C ALA A 287 -3.36 -16.43 -6.49
N THR A 288 -3.31 -17.12 -5.35
CA THR A 288 -3.11 -18.57 -5.28
C THR A 288 -4.22 -19.41 -5.93
N MET A 289 -5.39 -18.82 -6.23
CA MET A 289 -6.48 -19.49 -6.95
C MET A 289 -6.18 -19.62 -8.45
N ALA A 290 -5.41 -18.68 -9.03
CA ALA A 290 -5.04 -18.70 -10.44
C ALA A 290 -3.67 -19.32 -10.71
N THR A 291 -2.78 -19.35 -9.72
CA THR A 291 -1.40 -19.84 -9.89
C THR A 291 -0.89 -20.52 -8.62
N ASP A 292 -0.18 -21.64 -8.76
CA ASP A 292 0.58 -22.21 -7.65
C ASP A 292 1.82 -21.36 -7.38
N GLU A 293 1.73 -20.53 -6.34
CA GLU A 293 2.80 -19.61 -5.92
C GLU A 293 3.85 -20.30 -5.02
N THR A 294 3.72 -21.60 -4.78
CA THR A 294 4.71 -22.36 -4.01
C THR A 294 6.07 -22.28 -4.69
N GLY A 295 7.10 -21.88 -3.94
CA GLY A 295 8.46 -21.76 -4.47
C GLY A 295 8.68 -20.52 -5.33
N PHE A 296 7.81 -19.51 -5.22
CA PHE A 296 8.10 -18.16 -5.69
C PHE A 296 9.14 -17.51 -4.78
N LEU A 297 10.03 -16.73 -5.38
CA LEU A 297 11.11 -16.04 -4.68
C LEU A 297 10.82 -14.53 -4.72
N GLY A 298 10.12 -14.07 -3.69
CA GLY A 298 9.74 -12.67 -3.48
C GLY A 298 10.33 -12.08 -2.20
N SER A 299 9.72 -10.99 -1.75
CA SER A 299 10.27 -10.07 -0.75
C SER A 299 10.50 -10.69 0.65
N ASP A 300 9.76 -11.74 0.99
CA ASP A 300 9.92 -12.52 2.22
C ASP A 300 11.02 -13.60 2.12
N VAL A 301 11.37 -14.05 0.90
CA VAL A 301 12.39 -15.09 0.69
C VAL A 301 13.77 -14.52 0.38
N TRP A 302 13.87 -13.41 -0.38
CA TRP A 302 15.17 -12.80 -0.71
C TRP A 302 16.08 -12.59 0.52
N PRO A 303 15.60 -11.98 1.63
CA PRO A 303 16.42 -11.78 2.82
C PRO A 303 16.95 -13.09 3.43
N LEU A 304 16.23 -14.20 3.25
CA LEU A 304 16.59 -15.51 3.78
C LEU A 304 17.70 -16.20 2.99
N ILE A 305 17.96 -15.80 1.74
CA ILE A 305 19.03 -16.37 0.91
C ILE A 305 20.23 -15.43 0.75
N VAL A 306 20.06 -14.13 1.02
CA VAL A 306 21.15 -13.14 1.06
C VAL A 306 22.01 -13.37 2.30
N GLY A 307 23.27 -13.76 2.11
CA GLY A 307 24.17 -14.11 3.21
C GLY A 307 24.56 -12.92 4.10
N PRO A 308 24.92 -13.16 5.38
CA PRO A 308 25.48 -12.12 6.24
C PRO A 308 26.75 -11.52 5.60
N GLY A 309 26.87 -10.19 5.63
CA GLY A 309 27.99 -9.47 5.00
C GLY A 309 27.84 -9.19 3.49
N THR A 310 26.72 -9.58 2.87
CA THR A 310 26.43 -9.19 1.49
C THR A 310 26.24 -7.68 1.39
N ASP A 311 26.96 -7.02 0.47
CA ASP A 311 26.69 -5.63 0.11
C ASP A 311 25.33 -5.55 -0.60
N LEU A 312 24.29 -5.14 0.15
CA LEU A 312 22.93 -5.02 -0.36
C LEU A 312 22.81 -4.00 -1.48
N ARG A 313 23.63 -2.94 -1.50
CA ARG A 313 23.60 -1.95 -2.57
C ARG A 313 24.14 -2.55 -3.86
N ALA A 314 25.28 -3.25 -3.79
CA ALA A 314 25.83 -3.95 -4.94
C ALA A 314 24.89 -5.06 -5.44
N LEU A 315 24.26 -5.80 -4.53
CA LEU A 315 23.28 -6.83 -4.90
C LEU A 315 22.06 -6.23 -5.60
N LYS A 316 21.45 -5.19 -5.04
CA LYS A 316 20.30 -4.51 -5.65
C LYS A 316 20.66 -3.93 -7.03
N ALA A 317 21.87 -3.42 -7.22
CA ALA A 317 22.35 -2.99 -8.53
C ALA A 317 22.43 -4.14 -9.55
N ARG A 318 22.89 -5.34 -9.13
CA ARG A 318 22.89 -6.54 -9.99
C ARG A 318 21.48 -7.03 -10.32
N LEU A 319 20.52 -6.83 -9.43
CA LEU A 319 19.12 -7.19 -9.66
C LEU A 319 18.39 -6.17 -10.54
N ALA A 320 18.86 -4.93 -10.61
CA ALA A 320 18.27 -3.89 -11.45
C ALA A 320 18.61 -4.04 -12.95
N GLY A 321 19.70 -4.76 -13.28
CA GLY A 321 20.20 -5.01 -14.65
C GLY A 321 19.61 -6.25 -15.30
#